data_AF-A0ABD5IQP2-F1
#
_entry.id   AF-A0ABD5IQP2-F1
#
_cell.length_a   1.000
_cell.length_b   1.000
_cell.length_c   1.000
_cell.angle_alpha   90.00
_cell.angle_beta   90.00
_cell.angle_gamma   90.00
#
_symmetry.space_group_name_H-M   'P 1'
#
loop_
_entity.id
_entity.type
_entity.pdbx_description
1 polymer ?
#
loop_
_entity_poly.entity_id
_entity_poly.type
_entity_poly.pdbx_seq_one_letter_code
_entity_poly.pdbx_strand_id
1 'polypeptide(L)' 'MTINHDDFLQKQITAQLREARFDEAVATTSAAAAVQHQRHNPNMKLPDLLVWARSFAKHCQRLKGKPAPQGARATARN' A
#
# COMPACT_ATOMS: atom_id res chain seq x y z
N MET A 1 -6.33 3.63 28.78
CA MET A 1 -5.58 3.70 27.50
C MET A 1 -6.48 3.18 26.40
N THR A 2 -7.11 4.06 25.64
CA THR A 2 -7.76 3.68 24.39
C THR A 2 -6.66 3.28 23.41
N ILE A 3 -6.49 1.98 23.18
CA ILE A 3 -5.67 1.52 22.06
C ILE A 3 -6.29 2.14 20.81
N ASN A 4 -5.56 3.03 20.14
CA ASN A 4 -5.98 3.57 18.85
C ASN A 4 -6.07 2.38 17.90
N HIS A 5 -7.30 1.93 17.60
CA HIS A 5 -7.56 0.77 16.75
C HIS A 5 -6.80 0.87 15.42
N ASP A 6 -6.74 2.07 14.87
CA ASP A 6 -5.98 2.45 13.68
C ASP A 6 -4.47 2.18 13.81
N ASP A 7 -3.86 2.53 14.94
CA ASP A 7 -2.43 2.32 15.20
C ASP A 7 -2.10 0.82 15.28
N PHE A 8 -2.97 0.07 15.96
CA PHE A 8 -2.88 -1.39 16.03
C PHE A 8 -2.97 -2.04 14.64
N LEU A 9 -3.97 -1.66 13.84
CA LEU A 9 -4.13 -2.16 12.48
C LEU A 9 -2.94 -1.78 11.61
N GLN A 10 -2.47 -0.53 11.68
CA GLN A 10 -1.34 -0.07 10.91
C GLN A 10 -0.07 -0.88 11.23
N LYS A 11 0.20 -1.15 12.51
CA LYS A 11 1.34 -1.98 12.94
C LYS A 11 1.21 -3.43 12.46
N GLN A 12 0.03 -4.03 12.59
CA GLN A 12 -0.21 -5.41 12.10
C GLN A 12 -0.02 -5.52 10.58
N ILE A 13 -0.62 -4.60 9.80
CA ILE A 13 -0.51 -4.60 8.35
C ILE A 13 0.93 -4.35 7.93
N THR A 14 1.64 -3.43 8.59
CA THR A 14 3.05 -3.14 8.31
C THR A 14 3.92 -4.37 8.55
N ALA A 15 3.74 -5.09 9.67
CA ALA A 15 4.49 -6.31 9.96
C ALA A 15 4.26 -7.39 8.90
N GLN A 16 3.00 -7.61 8.50
CA GLN A 16 2.63 -8.57 7.46
C GLN A 16 3.21 -8.23 6.07
N LEU A 17 3.35 -6.94 5.75
CA LEU A 17 3.99 -6.48 4.52
C LEU A 17 5.51 -6.61 4.58
N ARG A 18 6.13 -6.38 5.74
CA ARG A 18 7.57 -6.63 5.95
C ARG A 18 7.91 -8.11 5.82
N GLU A 19 7.11 -9.00 6.40
CA GLU A 19 7.26 -10.45 6.23
C GLU A 19 7.15 -10.88 4.76
N ALA A 20 6.29 -10.21 3.99
CA ALA A 20 6.16 -10.42 2.55
C ALA A 20 7.28 -9.75 1.71
N ARG A 21 8.36 -9.25 2.35
CA ARG A 21 9.52 -8.60 1.74
C ARG A 21 9.22 -7.33 0.95
N PHE A 22 8.18 -6.58 1.34
CA PHE A 22 7.99 -5.23 0.83
C PHE A 22 8.91 -4.22 1.53
N ASP A 23 9.31 -3.17 0.81
CA ASP A 23 10.07 -2.05 1.36
C ASP A 23 9.33 -1.41 2.55
N GLU A 24 10.07 -0.95 3.55
CA GLU A 24 9.50 -0.30 4.74
C GLU A 24 8.65 0.93 4.40
N ALA A 25 9.07 1.72 3.40
CA ALA A 25 8.29 2.86 2.90
C ALA A 25 6.95 2.41 2.29
N VAL A 26 6.97 1.35 1.47
CA VAL A 26 5.76 0.80 0.83
C VAL A 26 4.84 0.17 1.86
N ALA A 27 5.40 -0.56 2.84
CA ALA A 27 4.66 -1.17 3.92
C ALA A 27 3.91 -0.13 4.76
N THR A 28 4.60 0.96 5.13
CA THR A 28 4.01 2.06 5.93
C THR A 28 2.91 2.79 5.16
N THR A 29 3.17 3.17 3.90
CA THR A 29 2.17 3.84 3.05
C THR A 29 0.94 2.95 2.83
N SER A 30 1.16 1.67 2.55
CA SER A 30 0.06 0.74 2.32
C SER A 30 -0.75 0.46 3.58
N ALA A 31 -0.11 0.42 4.75
CA ALA A 31 -0.81 0.24 6.03
C ALA A 31 -1.70 1.43 6.36
N ALA A 32 -1.20 2.67 6.18
CA ALA A 32 -2.00 3.88 6.36
C ALA A 32 -3.21 3.92 5.39
N ALA A 33 -2.98 3.59 4.12
CA ALA A 33 -4.04 3.54 3.12
C ALA A 33 -5.11 2.47 3.45
N ALA A 34 -4.69 1.32 3.99
CA ALA A 34 -5.60 0.26 4.38
C ALA A 34 -6.47 0.68 5.57
N VAL A 35 -5.89 1.29 6.61
CA VAL A 35 -6.69 1.83 7.74
C VAL A 35 -7.72 2.84 7.24
N GLN A 36 -7.34 3.75 6.34
CA GLN A 36 -8.28 4.69 5.73
C GLN A 36 -9.38 3.97 4.92
N HIS A 37 -9.03 2.90 4.20
CA HIS A 37 -9.99 2.10 3.44
C HIS A 37 -11.00 1.38 4.35
N GLN A 38 -10.56 0.84 5.49
CA GLN A 38 -11.41 0.23 6.50
C GLN A 38 -12.34 1.25 7.18
N ARG A 39 -11.88 2.50 7.40
CA ARG A 39 -12.75 3.58 7.91
C ARG A 39 -13.91 3.87 6.97
N HIS A 40 -13.69 3.79 5.66
CA HIS A 40 -14.77 3.92 4.66
C HIS A 40 -15.60 2.63 4.50
N ASN A 41 -15.03 1.47 4.88
CA ASN A 41 -15.66 0.16 4.74
C ASN A 41 -15.60 -0.61 6.08
N PRO A 42 -16.40 -0.23 7.09
CA PRO A 42 -16.31 -0.80 8.44
C PRO A 42 -16.67 -2.30 8.50
N ASN A 43 -17.37 -2.81 7.48
CA ASN A 43 -17.70 -4.23 7.35
C ASN A 43 -16.53 -5.10 6.88
N MET A 44 -15.46 -4.49 6.37
CA MET A 44 -14.29 -5.20 5.85
C MET A 44 -13.54 -5.87 7.01
N LYS A 45 -13.35 -7.18 6.90
CA LYS A 45 -12.64 -7.95 7.92
C LYS A 45 -11.14 -7.80 7.76
N LEU A 46 -10.41 -8.03 8.85
CA LEU A 46 -8.94 -7.95 8.86
C LEU A 46 -8.26 -8.79 7.75
N PRO A 47 -8.69 -10.03 7.44
CA PRO A 47 -8.08 -10.80 6.36
C PRO A 47 -8.23 -10.13 4.99
N ASP A 48 -9.43 -9.62 4.67
CA ASP A 48 -9.68 -8.91 3.40
C ASP A 48 -8.85 -7.63 3.32
N LEU A 49 -8.75 -6.92 4.45
CA LEU A 49 -7.95 -5.71 4.56
C LEU A 49 -6.48 -5.97 4.29
N LEU A 50 -5.92 -7.09 4.78
CA LEU A 50 -4.55 -7.51 4.52
C LEU A 50 -4.32 -7.87 3.04
N VAL A 51 -5.30 -8.54 2.40
CA VAL A 51 -5.25 -8.84 0.97
C VAL A 51 -5.25 -7.55 0.14
N TRP A 52 -6.10 -6.60 0.53
CA TRP A 52 -6.15 -5.28 -0.10
C TRP A 52 -4.82 -4.53 0.07
N ALA A 53 -4.27 -4.50 1.29
CA ALA A 53 -2.98 -3.86 1.57
C ALA A 53 -1.85 -4.49 0.75
N ARG A 54 -1.76 -5.82 0.67
CA ARG A 54 -0.76 -6.49 -0.19
C ARG A 54 -0.91 -6.10 -1.66
N SER A 55 -2.12 -6.00 -2.16
CA SER A 55 -2.39 -5.61 -3.55
C SER A 55 -1.97 -4.16 -3.81
N PHE A 56 -2.26 -3.27 -2.86
CA PHE A 56 -1.83 -1.87 -2.91
C PHE A 56 -0.30 -1.72 -2.79
N ALA A 57 0.34 -2.45 -1.89
CA ALA A 57 1.79 -2.50 -1.74
C ALA A 57 2.49 -2.94 -3.05
N LYS A 58 1.99 -3.99 -3.73
CA LYS A 58 2.47 -4.39 -5.05
C LYS A 58 2.32 -3.26 -6.08
N HIS A 59 1.21 -2.55 -6.06
CA HIS A 59 0.99 -1.41 -6.94
C HIS A 59 1.99 -0.28 -6.67
N CYS A 60 2.19 0.10 -5.41
CA CYS A 60 3.16 1.10 -4.98
C CYS A 60 4.60 0.71 -5.35
N GLN A 61 4.98 -0.55 -5.12
CA GLN A 61 6.31 -1.05 -5.49
C GLN A 61 6.52 -1.00 -7.00
N ARG A 62 5.50 -1.34 -7.79
CA ARG A 62 5.55 -1.22 -9.27
C ARG A 62 5.67 0.24 -9.73
N LEU A 63 5.03 1.19 -9.07
CA LEU A 63 5.17 2.61 -9.38
C LEU A 63 6.56 3.14 -9.02
N LYS A 64 7.11 2.74 -7.86
CA LYS A 64 8.47 3.09 -7.43
C LYS A 64 9.55 2.46 -8.33
N GLY A 65 9.29 1.24 -8.82
CA GLY A 65 10.20 0.49 -9.69
C GLY A 65 10.04 0.78 -11.19
N LYS A 66 9.09 1.63 -11.58
CA LYS A 66 9.07 2.14 -12.96
C LYS A 66 10.15 3.20 -13.09
N PRO A 67 11.21 3.00 -13.90
CA PRO A 67 11.86 4.18 -14.45
C PRO A 67 10.76 5.00 -15.11
N ALA A 68 10.74 6.32 -14.85
CA ALA A 68 9.93 7.24 -15.64
C ALA A 68 10.01 6.81 -17.11
N PRO A 69 8.91 6.77 -17.89
CA PRO A 69 8.97 6.34 -19.27
C PRO A 69 9.97 7.25 -20.03
N GLN A 70 11.23 6.82 -20.11
CA GLN A 70 12.20 7.29 -21.08
C GLN A 70 11.73 6.75 -22.42
N GLY A 71 10.76 7.43 -23.00
CA GLY A 71 10.03 6.89 -24.13
C GLY A 71 8.96 7.78 -24.74
N ALA A 72 8.77 9.02 -24.26
CA ALA A 72 8.17 10.05 -25.11
C ALA A 72 9.23 10.53 -26.11
N ARG A 73 9.65 9.61 -27.00
CA ARG A 73 10.49 9.93 -28.15
C ARG A 73 9.67 10.87 -29.02
N ALA A 74 10.18 12.09 -29.15
CA ALA A 74 9.72 13.12 -30.06
C ALA A 74 9.29 12.49 -31.39
N THR A 75 7.98 12.48 -31.65
CA THR A 75 7.49 12.29 -33.02
C THR A 75 7.34 13.68 -33.59
N ALA A 76 8.47 14.24 -34.04
CA ALA A 76 8.44 15.29 -35.03
C ALA A 76 7.70 14.72 -36.25
N ARG A 77 6.53 15.25 -36.55
CA ARG A 77 5.79 14.92 -37.75
C ARG A 77 5.83 16.16 -38.64
N ASN A 78 6.52 15.95 -39.76
CA ASN A 78 6.74 16.83 -40.90
C ASN A 78 5.42 17.32 -41.51
#